data_AF-A0A7C6AIF0-F1
#
_entry.id   AF-A0A7C6AIF0-F1
#
_cell.length_a   1.000
_cell.length_b   1.000
_cell.length_c   1.000
_cell.angle_alpha   90.00
_cell.angle_beta   90.00
_cell.angle_gamma   90.00
#
_symmetry.space_group_name_H-M   'P 1'
#
loop_
_entity.id
_entity.type
_entity.pdbx_description
1 polymer ?
#
loop_
_entity_poly.entity_id
_entity_poly.type
_entity_poly.pdbx_seq_one_letter_code
_entity_poly.pdbx_strand_id
1 'polypeptide(L)'
;MILSYFTPFEVFAQFKGIATNWVVIISAVTVAMGLVYMTNAQIKMYQRNRTPLQLAYVLTTYFFFFAFLISGLAYPGDINSREYQWWFQNIYGNVGATVYAVMFFTLASSAYRTFVVSSIEAVALLLGGMLYTLRQIPLFQVYIPWIVPLGEWVLLVPNTAGGRGAVVAAALAALVVGIRTLWGKEVTLEVAS
;
A
#
# COMPACT_ATOMS: atom_id res chain seq x y z
N MET A 1 7.38 7.60 18.97
CA MET A 1 7.44 8.75 18.03
C MET A 1 6.57 9.91 18.51
N ILE A 2 5.25 9.71 18.70
CA ILE A 2 4.34 10.77 19.19
C ILE A 2 4.50 11.04 20.69
N LEU A 3 4.61 10.01 21.55
CA LEU A 3 4.75 10.19 23.00
C LEU A 3 6.00 11.01 23.40
N SER A 4 7.15 10.76 22.80
CA SER A 4 8.39 11.52 23.02
C SER A 4 8.32 13.00 22.58
N TYR A 5 7.33 13.38 21.78
CA TYR A 5 7.10 14.77 21.38
C TYR A 5 6.26 15.53 22.43
N PHE A 6 5.42 14.82 23.18
CA PHE A 6 4.51 15.40 24.17
C PHE A 6 4.96 15.23 25.62
N THR A 7 6.05 14.49 25.89
CA THR A 7 6.57 14.27 27.25
C THR A 7 8.09 14.54 27.34
N PRO A 8 8.56 15.23 28.39
CA PRO A 8 9.98 15.63 28.54
C PRO A 8 10.91 14.54 29.11
N PHE A 9 10.42 13.31 29.36
CA PHE A 9 11.23 12.27 29.97
C PHE A 9 12.21 11.62 28.97
N GLU A 10 13.49 11.59 29.35
CA GLU A 10 14.61 11.08 28.52
C GLU A 10 14.46 9.62 28.09
N VAL A 11 13.80 8.80 28.92
CA VAL A 11 13.52 7.38 28.64
C VAL A 11 12.76 7.22 27.31
N PHE A 12 11.75 8.05 27.05
CA PHE A 12 10.98 7.97 25.80
C PHE A 12 11.77 8.44 24.57
N ALA A 13 12.76 9.32 24.76
CA ALA A 13 13.67 9.73 23.69
C ALA A 13 14.63 8.60 23.30
N GLN A 14 15.16 7.86 24.27
CA GLN A 14 16.03 6.70 24.02
C GLN A 14 15.28 5.57 23.30
N PHE A 15 14.07 5.22 23.76
CA PHE A 15 13.22 4.24 23.08
C PHE A 15 12.88 4.65 21.63
N LYS A 16 12.65 5.95 21.37
CA LYS A 16 12.43 6.47 20.01
C LYS A 16 13.66 6.24 19.14
N GLY A 17 14.86 6.53 19.63
CA GLY A 17 16.12 6.32 18.89
C GLY A 17 16.30 4.85 18.50
N ILE A 18 16.13 3.95 19.46
CA ILE A 18 16.21 2.49 19.24
C ILE A 18 15.18 2.06 18.18
N ALA A 19 13.90 2.44 18.34
CA ALA A 19 12.85 2.08 17.38
C ALA A 19 13.12 2.62 15.97
N THR A 20 13.66 3.83 15.84
CA THR A 20 14.00 4.43 14.53
C THR A 20 15.07 3.61 13.82
N ASN A 21 16.11 3.20 14.54
CA ASN A 21 17.17 2.36 13.98
C ASN A 21 16.63 1.01 13.51
N TRP A 22 15.74 0.38 14.29
CA TRP A 22 15.08 -0.86 13.89
C TRP A 22 14.23 -0.69 12.64
N VAL A 23 13.50 0.42 12.49
CA VAL A 23 12.71 0.70 11.27
C VAL A 23 13.59 0.75 10.03
N VAL A 24 14.78 1.36 10.10
CA VAL A 24 15.72 1.39 8.96
C VAL A 24 16.17 -0.03 8.59
N ILE A 25 16.56 -0.84 9.58
CA ILE A 25 16.97 -2.24 9.35
C ILE A 25 15.82 -3.06 8.73
N ILE A 26 14.62 -2.95 9.31
CA ILE A 26 13.42 -3.65 8.81
C ILE A 26 13.11 -3.23 7.38
N SER A 27 13.22 -1.93 7.05
CA SER A 27 12.96 -1.43 5.70
C SER A 27 13.94 -2.01 4.67
N ALA A 28 15.23 -2.11 5.01
CA ALA A 28 16.23 -2.73 4.15
C ALA A 28 15.95 -4.23 3.92
N VAL A 29 15.60 -4.96 4.98
CA VAL A 29 15.23 -6.39 4.87
C VAL A 29 13.94 -6.56 4.07
N THR A 30 12.99 -5.64 4.20
CA THR A 30 11.71 -5.67 3.46
C THR A 30 11.93 -5.53 1.96
N VAL A 31 12.87 -4.70 1.52
CA VAL A 31 13.24 -4.60 0.10
C VAL A 31 13.75 -5.93 -0.43
N ALA A 32 14.64 -6.60 0.33
CA ALA A 32 15.14 -7.93 -0.05
C ALA A 32 14.00 -8.98 -0.09
N MET A 33 13.11 -8.96 0.90
CA MET A 33 11.92 -9.83 0.90
C MET A 33 11.01 -9.55 -0.29
N GLY A 34 10.82 -8.29 -0.69
CA GLY A 34 10.03 -7.93 -1.87
C GLY A 34 10.53 -8.60 -3.14
N LEU A 35 11.84 -8.66 -3.33
CA LEU A 35 12.46 -9.37 -4.46
C LEU A 35 12.20 -10.89 -4.40
N VAL A 36 12.28 -11.48 -3.20
CA VAL A 36 11.99 -12.90 -2.97
C VAL A 36 10.52 -13.21 -3.26
N TYR A 37 9.59 -12.40 -2.77
CA TYR A 37 8.16 -12.57 -3.02
C TYR A 37 7.80 -12.43 -4.51
N MET A 38 8.38 -11.43 -5.19
CA MET A 38 8.22 -11.28 -6.64
C MET A 38 8.71 -12.53 -7.36
N THR A 39 9.90 -13.01 -7.02
CA THR A 39 10.50 -14.21 -7.63
C THR A 39 9.65 -15.45 -7.41
N ASN A 40 9.18 -15.67 -6.18
CA ASN A 40 8.31 -16.79 -5.86
C ASN A 40 6.98 -16.73 -6.62
N ALA A 41 6.39 -15.54 -6.77
CA ALA A 41 5.15 -15.37 -7.53
C ALA A 41 5.33 -15.71 -9.02
N GLN A 42 6.43 -15.24 -9.62
CA GLN A 42 6.77 -15.51 -11.03
C GLN A 42 7.06 -17.00 -11.27
N ILE A 43 7.81 -17.64 -10.37
CA ILE A 43 8.09 -19.08 -10.43
C ILE A 43 6.80 -19.89 -10.30
N LYS A 44 5.93 -19.57 -9.34
CA LYS A 44 4.63 -20.26 -9.17
C LYS A 44 3.74 -20.08 -10.39
N MET A 45 3.70 -18.89 -10.99
CA MET A 45 2.97 -18.64 -12.22
C MET A 45 3.45 -19.55 -13.37
N TYR A 46 4.78 -19.66 -13.54
CA TYR A 46 5.38 -20.52 -14.54
C TYR A 46 5.21 -22.02 -14.25
N GLN A 47 5.24 -22.43 -12.97
CA GLN A 47 5.00 -23.82 -12.59
C GLN A 47 3.55 -24.24 -12.83
N ARG A 48 2.59 -23.33 -12.64
CA ARG A 48 1.16 -23.60 -12.78
C ARG A 48 0.77 -23.93 -14.23
N ASN A 49 1.38 -23.28 -15.20
CA ASN A 49 1.25 -23.63 -16.62
C ASN A 49 2.62 -23.38 -17.28
N ARG A 50 3.21 -24.40 -17.92
CA ARG A 50 4.52 -24.27 -18.57
C ARG A 50 4.33 -23.96 -20.05
N THR A 51 3.91 -22.74 -20.35
CA THR A 51 3.81 -22.26 -21.73
C THR A 51 5.00 -21.36 -22.09
N PRO A 52 5.42 -21.30 -23.37
CA PRO A 52 6.47 -20.39 -23.82
C PRO A 52 6.11 -18.92 -23.58
N LEU A 53 4.83 -18.57 -23.63
CA LEU A 53 4.32 -17.25 -23.28
C LEU A 53 4.60 -16.86 -21.83
N GLN A 54 4.41 -17.78 -20.88
CA GLN A 54 4.68 -17.51 -19.47
C GLN A 54 6.16 -17.36 -19.17
N LEU A 55 7.02 -18.09 -19.87
CA LEU A 55 8.45 -17.87 -19.79
C LEU A 55 8.83 -16.47 -20.29
N ALA A 56 8.21 -16.01 -21.39
CA ALA A 56 8.39 -14.65 -21.87
C ALA A 56 7.95 -13.61 -20.83
N TYR A 57 6.79 -13.78 -20.18
CA TYR A 57 6.34 -12.85 -19.13
C TYR A 57 7.31 -12.75 -17.94
N VAL A 58 7.85 -13.88 -17.48
CA VAL A 58 8.84 -13.90 -16.40
C VAL A 58 10.12 -13.17 -16.83
N LEU A 59 10.66 -13.52 -18.00
CA LEU A 59 11.88 -12.89 -18.52
C LEU A 59 11.70 -11.38 -18.74
N THR A 60 10.58 -10.95 -19.31
CA THR A 60 10.26 -9.53 -19.52
C THR A 60 10.22 -8.77 -18.19
N THR A 61 9.65 -9.36 -17.13
CA THR A 61 9.60 -8.73 -15.80
C THR A 61 11.00 -8.50 -15.23
N TYR A 62 11.88 -9.50 -15.27
CA TYR A 62 13.26 -9.34 -14.80
C TYR A 62 14.07 -8.39 -15.67
N PHE A 63 13.88 -8.45 -16.99
CA PHE A 63 14.53 -7.52 -17.90
C PHE A 63 14.23 -6.06 -17.54
N PHE A 64 12.95 -5.71 -17.35
CA PHE A 64 12.57 -4.37 -16.95
C PHE A 64 13.04 -3.99 -15.54
N PHE A 65 13.03 -4.93 -14.61
CA PHE A 65 13.57 -4.71 -13.25
C PHE A 65 15.06 -4.34 -13.29
N PHE A 66 15.89 -5.13 -13.99
CA PHE A 66 17.32 -4.84 -14.12
C PHE A 66 17.60 -3.61 -14.96
N ALA A 67 16.84 -3.37 -16.04
CA ALA A 67 16.98 -2.16 -16.85
C ALA A 67 16.74 -0.89 -16.02
N PHE A 68 15.72 -0.90 -15.16
CA PHE A 68 15.42 0.21 -14.25
C PHE A 68 16.47 0.36 -13.14
N LEU A 69 16.98 -0.76 -12.60
CA LEU A 69 18.02 -0.72 -11.58
C LEU A 69 19.34 -0.18 -12.14
N ILE A 70 19.73 -0.62 -13.35
CA ILE A 70 20.94 -0.14 -14.02
C ILE A 70 20.81 1.35 -14.37
N SER A 71 19.67 1.81 -14.88
CA SER A 71 19.47 3.24 -15.17
C SER A 71 19.53 4.10 -13.90
N GLY A 72 18.99 3.60 -12.78
CA GLY A 72 19.09 4.27 -11.47
C GLY A 72 20.51 4.31 -10.89
N LEU A 73 21.33 3.27 -11.13
CA LEU A 73 22.72 3.24 -10.68
C LEU A 73 23.67 4.04 -11.60
N ALA A 74 23.36 4.13 -12.90
CA ALA A 74 24.17 4.88 -13.86
C ALA A 74 24.11 6.40 -13.64
N TYR A 75 22.98 6.91 -13.11
CA TYR A 75 22.76 8.32 -12.82
C TYR A 75 22.35 8.52 -11.36
N PRO A 76 23.28 8.34 -10.40
CA PRO A 76 22.95 8.41 -8.98
C PRO A 76 22.54 9.82 -8.57
N GLY A 77 21.32 9.97 -8.06
CA GLY A 77 20.84 11.21 -7.43
C GLY A 77 20.27 12.27 -8.37
N ASP A 78 20.27 12.05 -9.70
CA ASP A 78 19.69 13.00 -10.65
C ASP A 78 18.28 12.58 -11.12
N ILE A 79 17.28 13.00 -10.34
CA ILE A 79 15.85 12.80 -10.61
C ILE A 79 15.40 13.58 -11.86
N ASN A 80 16.21 14.53 -12.34
CA ASN A 80 15.93 15.32 -13.54
C ASN A 80 16.60 14.77 -14.81
N SER A 81 17.38 13.68 -14.70
CA SER A 81 17.95 13.03 -15.88
C SER A 81 16.87 12.60 -16.86
N ARG A 82 17.11 12.81 -18.15
CA ARG A 82 16.13 12.56 -19.23
C ARG A 82 15.72 11.10 -19.25
N GLU A 83 16.69 10.22 -19.04
CA GLU A 83 16.57 8.77 -19.01
C GLU A 83 15.65 8.35 -17.85
N TYR A 84 15.93 8.83 -16.63
CA TYR A 84 15.11 8.51 -15.46
C TYR A 84 13.67 9.00 -15.62
N GLN A 85 13.47 10.24 -16.07
CA GLN A 85 12.13 10.79 -16.28
C GLN A 85 11.35 10.00 -17.33
N TRP A 86 12.00 9.54 -18.41
CA TRP A 86 11.35 8.73 -19.42
C TRP A 86 10.85 7.40 -18.83
N TRP A 87 11.70 6.69 -18.08
CA TRP A 87 11.33 5.44 -17.39
C TRP A 87 10.18 5.66 -16.39
N PHE A 88 10.28 6.73 -15.60
CA PHE A 88 9.28 7.05 -14.58
C PHE A 88 7.92 7.39 -15.20
N GLN A 89 7.87 8.27 -16.19
CA GLN A 89 6.61 8.73 -16.75
C GLN A 89 5.94 7.67 -17.65
N ASN A 90 6.71 6.99 -18.49
CA ASN A 90 6.15 6.07 -19.50
C ASN A 90 5.92 4.66 -18.96
N ILE A 91 6.68 4.21 -17.97
CA ILE A 91 6.52 2.86 -17.43
C ILE A 91 5.88 2.94 -16.05
N TYR A 92 6.53 3.58 -15.09
CA TYR A 92 6.02 3.62 -13.72
C TYR A 92 4.65 4.31 -13.64
N GLY A 93 4.45 5.43 -14.35
CA GLY A 93 3.16 6.12 -14.43
C GLY A 93 2.03 5.25 -14.99
N ASN A 94 2.28 4.58 -16.13
CA ASN A 94 1.30 3.71 -16.77
C ASN A 94 1.00 2.45 -15.94
N VAL A 95 2.01 1.83 -15.32
CA VAL A 95 1.82 0.71 -14.40
C VAL A 95 1.04 1.15 -13.16
N GLY A 96 1.32 2.34 -12.64
CA GLY A 96 0.51 2.92 -11.55
C GLY A 96 -0.95 3.05 -11.95
N ALA A 97 -1.24 3.57 -13.14
CA ALA A 97 -2.60 3.71 -13.65
C ALA A 97 -3.34 2.37 -13.79
N THR A 98 -2.66 1.30 -14.25
CA THR A 98 -3.29 -0.03 -14.34
C THR A 98 -3.57 -0.63 -12.97
N VAL A 99 -2.69 -0.44 -11.98
CA VAL A 99 -2.94 -0.84 -10.59
C VAL A 99 -4.15 -0.11 -10.03
N TYR A 100 -4.25 1.21 -10.23
CA TYR A 100 -5.41 1.98 -9.80
C TYR A 100 -6.70 1.53 -10.48
N ALA A 101 -6.66 1.18 -11.77
CA ALA A 101 -7.82 0.65 -12.48
C ALA A 101 -8.29 -0.69 -11.88
N VAL A 102 -7.36 -1.62 -11.61
CA VAL A 102 -7.70 -2.89 -10.95
C VAL A 102 -8.22 -2.67 -9.53
N MET A 103 -7.62 -1.75 -8.78
CA MET A 103 -8.09 -1.37 -7.45
C MET A 103 -9.51 -0.79 -7.51
N PHE A 104 -9.81 0.06 -8.49
CA PHE A 104 -11.15 0.60 -8.67
C PHE A 104 -12.20 -0.50 -8.86
N PHE A 105 -11.97 -1.45 -9.77
CA PHE A 105 -12.92 -2.54 -10.01
C PHE A 105 -13.07 -3.48 -8.81
N THR A 106 -11.97 -3.80 -8.11
CA THR A 106 -12.02 -4.68 -6.94
C THR A 106 -12.67 -4.01 -5.73
N LEU A 107 -12.42 -2.71 -5.51
CA LEU A 107 -13.08 -1.91 -4.49
C LEU A 107 -14.57 -1.73 -4.80
N ALA A 108 -14.93 -1.44 -6.05
CA ALA A 108 -16.33 -1.32 -6.46
C ALA A 108 -17.11 -2.63 -6.24
N SER A 109 -16.51 -3.78 -6.63
CA SER A 109 -17.08 -5.11 -6.39
C SER A 109 -17.24 -5.42 -4.91
N SER A 110 -16.25 -5.04 -4.09
CA SER A 110 -16.30 -5.23 -2.64
C SER A 110 -17.36 -4.34 -1.98
N ALA A 111 -17.40 -3.06 -2.36
CA ALA A 111 -18.38 -2.09 -1.88
C ALA A 111 -19.81 -2.53 -2.20
N TYR A 112 -20.05 -3.02 -3.41
CA TYR A 112 -21.36 -3.59 -3.78
C TYR A 112 -21.79 -4.70 -2.80
N ARG A 113 -20.89 -5.65 -2.49
CA ARG A 113 -21.18 -6.73 -1.53
C ARG A 113 -21.41 -6.21 -0.11
N THR A 114 -20.63 -5.22 0.33
CA THR A 114 -20.74 -4.62 1.66
C THR A 114 -22.03 -3.82 1.85
N PHE A 115 -22.53 -3.17 0.80
CA PHE A 115 -23.75 -2.37 0.87
C PHE A 115 -25.04 -3.18 0.68
N VAL A 116 -24.96 -4.37 0.05
CA VAL A 116 -26.11 -5.28 -0.08
C VAL A 116 -26.47 -5.94 1.25
N VAL A 117 -25.51 -6.14 2.16
CA VAL A 117 -25.78 -6.57 3.54
C VAL A 117 -26.21 -5.33 4.34
N SER A 118 -27.52 -5.10 4.42
CA SER A 118 -28.11 -3.86 4.93
C SER A 118 -28.01 -3.72 6.46
N SER A 119 -26.93 -3.10 6.94
CA SER A 119 -26.86 -2.51 8.28
C SER A 119 -26.98 -0.98 8.21
N ILE A 120 -27.39 -0.36 9.32
CA ILE A 120 -27.42 1.11 9.45
C ILE A 120 -26.02 1.73 9.22
N GLU A 121 -24.98 0.98 9.60
CA GLU A 121 -23.57 1.36 9.43
C GLU A 121 -23.18 1.38 7.95
N ALA A 122 -23.62 0.40 7.15
CA ALA A 122 -23.36 0.33 5.72
C ALA A 122 -23.97 1.53 4.97
N VAL A 123 -25.17 1.96 5.37
CA VAL A 123 -25.82 3.16 4.81
C VAL A 123 -25.05 4.43 5.17
N ALA A 124 -24.59 4.57 6.41
CA ALA A 124 -23.78 5.70 6.84
C ALA A 124 -22.45 5.80 6.06
N LEU A 125 -21.79 4.65 5.82
CA LEU A 125 -20.59 4.58 5.00
C LEU A 125 -20.84 4.93 3.54
N LEU A 126 -21.96 4.47 2.96
CA LEU A 126 -22.34 4.79 1.58
C LEU A 126 -22.57 6.29 1.40
N LEU A 127 -23.34 6.92 2.30
CA LEU A 127 -23.59 8.35 2.27
C LEU A 127 -22.29 9.15 2.47
N GLY A 128 -21.43 8.74 3.41
CA GLY A 128 -20.13 9.35 3.62
C GLY A 128 -19.23 9.26 2.39
N GLY A 129 -19.17 8.09 1.74
CA GLY A 129 -18.43 7.89 0.50
C GLY A 129 -18.97 8.71 -0.66
N MET A 130 -20.30 8.80 -0.81
CA MET A 130 -20.96 9.60 -1.85
C MET A 130 -20.69 11.10 -1.66
N LEU A 131 -20.78 11.62 -0.44
CA LEU A 131 -20.45 13.01 -0.14
C LEU A 131 -18.97 13.33 -0.48
N TYR A 132 -18.07 12.40 -0.16
CA TYR A 132 -16.65 12.56 -0.49
C TYR A 132 -16.38 12.55 -2.00
N THR A 133 -17.01 11.64 -2.75
CA THR A 133 -16.82 11.59 -4.22
C THR A 133 -17.38 12.82 -4.91
N LEU A 134 -18.51 13.37 -4.43
CA LEU A 134 -19.07 14.62 -4.94
C LEU A 134 -18.14 15.82 -4.73
N ARG A 135 -17.39 15.86 -3.61
CA ARG A 135 -16.37 16.90 -3.37
C ARG A 135 -15.27 16.90 -4.43
N GLN A 136 -14.83 15.72 -4.90
CA GLN A 136 -13.71 15.64 -5.86
C GLN A 136 -14.07 16.13 -7.27
N ILE A 137 -15.35 16.19 -7.62
CA ILE A 137 -15.81 16.60 -8.94
C ILE A 137 -15.95 18.13 -8.97
N PRO A 138 -15.21 18.86 -9.82
CA PRO A 138 -15.22 20.34 -9.84
C PRO A 138 -16.60 20.95 -10.11
N LEU A 139 -17.46 20.25 -10.86
CA LEU A 139 -18.82 20.72 -11.18
C LEU A 139 -19.66 20.96 -9.91
N PHE A 140 -19.63 20.03 -8.95
CA PHE A 140 -20.44 20.15 -7.74
C PHE A 140 -19.90 21.21 -6.78
N GLN A 141 -18.64 21.60 -6.89
CA GLN A 141 -18.07 22.70 -6.11
C GLN A 141 -18.68 24.05 -6.52
N VAL A 142 -19.02 24.21 -7.81
CA VAL A 142 -19.63 25.44 -8.33
C VAL A 142 -21.13 25.51 -8.01
N TYR A 143 -21.87 24.41 -8.20
CA TYR A 143 -23.32 24.40 -7.99
C TYR A 143 -23.74 24.22 -6.52
N ILE A 144 -22.90 23.55 -5.71
CA ILE A 144 -23.20 23.20 -4.32
C ILE A 144 -21.99 23.54 -3.44
N PRO A 145 -21.72 24.82 -3.16
CA PRO A 145 -20.50 25.24 -2.46
C PRO A 145 -20.37 24.67 -1.03
N TRP A 146 -21.48 24.31 -0.38
CA TRP A 146 -21.47 23.70 0.95
C TRP A 146 -20.96 22.24 0.97
N ILE A 147 -20.83 21.59 -0.20
CA ILE A 147 -20.36 20.19 -0.26
C ILE A 147 -18.86 20.08 0.05
N VAL A 148 -18.10 21.13 -0.23
CA VAL A 148 -16.65 21.20 0.02
C VAL A 148 -16.35 21.16 1.51
N PRO A 149 -16.88 22.06 2.36
CA PRO A 149 -16.59 22.02 3.81
C PRO A 149 -17.13 20.77 4.50
N LEU A 150 -18.27 20.21 4.05
CA LEU A 150 -18.77 18.95 4.61
C LEU A 150 -17.89 17.76 4.23
N GLY A 151 -17.47 17.65 2.97
CA GLY A 151 -16.56 16.59 2.54
C GLY A 151 -15.18 16.71 3.21
N GLU A 152 -14.74 17.92 3.50
CA GLU A 152 -13.51 18.16 4.28
C GLU A 152 -13.66 17.76 5.74
N TRP A 153 -14.78 18.09 6.39
CA TRP A 153 -15.07 17.63 7.75
C TRP A 153 -15.09 16.10 7.86
N VAL A 154 -15.73 15.40 6.91
CA VAL A 154 -15.73 13.94 6.84
C VAL A 154 -14.31 13.38 6.71
N LEU A 155 -13.47 14.03 5.89
CA LEU A 155 -12.09 13.60 5.67
C LEU A 155 -11.19 13.83 6.90
N LEU A 156 -11.37 14.96 7.58
CA LEU A 156 -10.53 15.38 8.71
C LEU A 156 -10.93 14.75 10.04
N VAL A 157 -12.21 14.42 10.24
CA VAL A 157 -12.70 13.91 11.54
C VAL A 157 -12.93 12.39 11.49
N PRO A 158 -14.01 11.84 10.89
CA PRO A 158 -14.20 10.38 10.82
C PRO A 158 -13.07 9.62 10.13
N ASN A 159 -12.60 10.09 8.98
CA ASN A 159 -11.62 9.35 8.19
C ASN A 159 -10.23 9.36 8.85
N THR A 160 -9.78 10.46 9.45
CA THR A 160 -8.51 10.44 10.18
C THR A 160 -8.60 9.60 11.46
N ALA A 161 -9.75 9.63 12.18
CA ALA A 161 -9.96 8.81 13.36
C ALA A 161 -9.96 7.31 13.01
N GLY A 162 -10.73 6.93 11.99
CA GLY A 162 -10.80 5.56 11.48
C GLY A 162 -9.46 5.08 10.92
N GLY A 163 -8.79 5.90 10.11
CA GLY A 163 -7.48 5.58 9.54
C GLY A 163 -6.41 5.36 10.62
N ARG A 164 -6.37 6.21 11.66
CA ARG A 164 -5.45 6.03 12.79
C ARG A 164 -5.77 4.76 13.58
N GLY A 165 -7.05 4.49 13.85
CA GLY A 165 -7.48 3.25 14.52
C GLY A 165 -7.11 2.00 13.74
N ALA A 166 -7.33 2.01 12.43
CA ALA A 166 -6.98 0.90 11.54
C ALA A 166 -5.47 0.63 11.51
N VAL A 167 -4.63 1.66 11.48
CA VAL A 167 -3.17 1.51 11.53
C VAL A 167 -2.72 0.88 12.86
N VAL A 168 -3.30 1.30 13.99
CA VAL A 168 -2.99 0.71 15.30
C VAL A 168 -3.45 -0.75 15.35
N ALA A 169 -4.66 -1.05 14.87
CA ALA A 169 -5.18 -2.41 14.82
C ALA A 169 -4.31 -3.33 13.93
N ALA A 170 -3.88 -2.84 12.76
CA ALA A 170 -2.98 -3.57 11.86
C ALA A 170 -1.61 -3.80 12.50
N ALA A 171 -1.06 -2.82 13.21
CA ALA A 171 0.21 -2.96 13.92
C ALA A 171 0.11 -4.02 15.05
N LEU A 172 -0.97 -4.01 15.83
CA LEU A 172 -1.23 -5.02 16.84
C LEU A 172 -1.44 -6.40 16.22
N ALA A 173 -2.16 -6.51 15.11
CA ALA A 173 -2.34 -7.77 14.39
C ALA A 173 -0.99 -8.32 13.91
N ALA A 174 -0.13 -7.48 13.34
CA ALA A 174 1.22 -7.88 12.93
C ALA A 174 2.08 -8.34 14.12
N LEU A 175 1.99 -7.68 15.28
CA LEU A 175 2.67 -8.12 16.51
C LEU A 175 2.16 -9.48 16.99
N VAL A 176 0.84 -9.69 16.99
CA VAL A 176 0.24 -10.97 17.40
C VAL A 176 0.72 -12.10 16.49
N VAL A 177 0.70 -11.90 15.17
CA VAL A 177 1.21 -12.89 14.20
C VAL A 177 2.69 -13.15 14.42
N GLY A 178 3.52 -12.10 14.56
CA GLY A 178 4.96 -12.25 14.82
C GLY A 178 5.26 -13.01 16.11
N ILE A 179 4.49 -12.78 17.17
CA ILE A 179 4.63 -13.51 18.44
C ILE A 179 4.23 -14.97 18.28
N ARG A 180 3.15 -15.27 17.54
CA ARG A 180 2.69 -16.64 17.29
C ARG A 180 3.67 -17.44 16.43
N THR A 181 4.29 -16.81 15.44
CA THR A 181 5.34 -17.45 14.63
C THR A 181 6.59 -17.72 15.46
N LEU A 182 7.00 -16.81 16.34
CA LEU A 182 8.13 -17.04 17.26
C LEU A 182 7.87 -18.18 18.25
N TRP A 183 6.63 -18.33 18.72
CA TRP A 183 6.23 -19.46 19.58
C TRP A 183 5.92 -20.77 18.82
N GLY A 184 6.09 -20.79 17.50
CA GLY A 184 5.88 -21.98 16.68
C GLY A 184 4.42 -22.46 16.60
N LYS A 185 3.45 -21.60 16.94
CA LYS A 185 2.02 -21.94 16.88
C LYS A 185 1.41 -21.77 15.49
N GLU A 186 2.10 -21.07 14.58
CA GLU A 186 1.69 -20.89 13.18
C GLU A 186 2.80 -21.44 12.26
N VAL A 187 2.48 -22.46 11.46
CA VAL A 187 3.37 -23.04 10.46
C VAL A 187 3.16 -22.29 9.14
N THR A 188 4.08 -21.42 8.77
CA THR A 188 4.01 -20.62 7.53
C THR A 188 4.47 -21.37 6.27
N LEU A 189 4.96 -22.61 6.42
CA LEU A 189 5.37 -23.46 5.31
C LEU A 189 4.64 -24.81 5.39
N GLU A 190 3.44 -24.89 4.82
CA GLU A 190 3.08 -26.15 4.16
C GLU A 190 3.98 -26.24 2.93
N VAL A 191 5.11 -26.94 3.09
CA VAL A 191 5.76 -27.57 1.95
C VAL A 191 4.73 -28.57 1.43
N ALA A 192 3.97 -28.17 0.42
CA ALA A 192 3.13 -29.07 -0.34
C ALA A 192 4.06 -30.15 -0.93
N SER A 193 4.07 -31.30 -0.26
CA SER A 193 4.59 -32.57 -0.78
C SER A 193 3.68 -33.08 -1.88
#